data_AF-A0A7C5NTJ1-F1
#
_entry.id   AF-A0A7C5NTJ1-F1
#
_cell.length_a   1.000
_cell.length_b   1.000
_cell.length_c   1.000
_cell.angle_alpha   90.00
_cell.angle_beta   90.00
_cell.angle_gamma   90.00
#
_symmetry.space_group_name_H-M   'P 1'
#
loop_
_entity.id
_entity.type
_entity.pdbx_description
1 polymer ?
#
loop_
_entity_poly.entity_id
_entity_poly.type
_entity_poly.pdbx_seq_one_letter_code
_entity_poly.pdbx_strand_id
1 'polypeptide(L)'
;MKILLAPSETKKSGGDKNFILENLLFPQLTPIRKQLTHKYINILQLGDKKTLSKMFGLKKESDILYYSTKDIVHELTMKAIQRYTGVAFDYIDYNNQDSDTQTYIDNNVILFSNLFGLLRADDKIPE
;
A
#
# COMPACT_ATOMS: atom_id res chain seq x y z
N MET A 1 5.64 21.07 -9.00
CA MET A 1 6.67 20.00 -8.93
C MET A 1 6.01 18.72 -8.45
N LYS A 2 6.46 17.53 -8.89
CA LYS A 2 6.07 16.25 -8.30
C LYS A 2 7.31 15.48 -7.89
N ILE A 3 7.24 14.84 -6.73
CA ILE A 3 8.31 14.04 -6.13
C ILE A 3 7.87 12.58 -6.21
N LEU A 4 8.74 11.72 -6.72
CA LEU A 4 8.47 10.30 -6.91
C LEU A 4 9.27 9.48 -5.90
N LEU A 5 8.58 8.67 -5.10
CA LEU A 5 9.19 7.76 -4.13
C LEU A 5 8.98 6.31 -4.55
N ALA A 6 10.05 5.52 -4.43
CA ALA A 6 10.01 4.08 -4.58
C ALA A 6 9.04 3.44 -3.57
N PRO A 7 8.50 2.24 -3.85
CA PRO A 7 7.74 1.49 -2.85
C PRO A 7 8.63 1.15 -1.65
N SER A 8 8.01 0.88 -0.50
CA SER A 8 8.65 0.13 0.59
C SER A 8 7.99 -1.22 0.77
N GLU A 9 8.79 -2.21 1.16
CA GLU A 9 8.29 -3.54 1.52
C GLU A 9 7.50 -3.48 2.83
N THR A 10 8.06 -2.81 3.84
CA THR A 10 7.51 -2.76 5.19
C THR A 10 6.45 -1.68 5.34
N LYS A 11 5.43 -2.00 6.14
CA LYS A 11 4.27 -1.15 6.36
C LYS A 11 3.87 -1.15 7.83
N LYS A 12 3.29 -0.03 8.29
CA LYS A 12 2.61 0.05 9.58
C LYS A 12 1.26 -0.65 9.50
N SER A 13 0.88 -1.38 10.55
CA SER A 13 -0.46 -1.96 10.69
C SER A 13 -1.47 -0.94 11.22
N GLY A 14 -2.77 -1.26 11.12
CA GLY A 14 -3.87 -0.41 11.57
C GLY A 14 -4.46 0.46 10.47
N GLY A 15 -5.21 1.49 10.85
CA GLY A 15 -5.92 2.40 9.94
C GLY A 15 -7.21 2.92 10.58
N ASP A 16 -7.89 3.82 9.89
CA ASP A 16 -9.07 4.53 10.42
C ASP A 16 -10.25 4.63 9.45
N LYS A 17 -10.05 4.29 8.16
CA LYS A 17 -11.07 4.40 7.12
C LYS A 17 -11.21 3.12 6.31
N ASN A 18 -12.41 2.85 5.80
CA ASN A 18 -12.63 1.76 4.84
C ASN A 18 -11.86 2.00 3.54
N PHE A 19 -11.39 0.93 2.92
CA PHE A 19 -10.70 1.01 1.65
C PHE A 19 -11.68 1.30 0.49
N ILE A 20 -11.34 2.28 -0.34
CA ILE A 20 -12.09 2.64 -1.55
C ILE A 20 -11.08 2.78 -2.70
N LEU A 21 -11.03 1.76 -3.56
CA LEU A 21 -10.04 1.65 -4.64
C LEU A 21 -10.18 2.78 -5.67
N GLU A 22 -11.41 3.25 -5.90
CA GLU A 22 -11.77 4.32 -6.83
C GLU A 22 -11.21 5.68 -6.42
N ASN A 23 -10.88 5.88 -5.14
CA ASN A 23 -10.37 7.14 -4.61
C ASN A 23 -8.88 7.33 -4.82
N LEU A 24 -8.17 6.28 -5.24
CA LEU A 24 -6.72 6.33 -5.46
C LEU A 24 -6.38 7.21 -6.66
N LEU A 25 -5.19 7.82 -6.63
CA LEU A 25 -4.66 8.67 -7.68
C LEU A 25 -4.79 8.02 -9.07
N PHE A 26 -5.19 8.80 -10.07
CA PHE A 26 -5.51 8.35 -11.43
C PHE A 26 -6.70 7.37 -11.49
N PRO A 27 -7.94 7.87 -11.38
CA PRO A 27 -9.15 7.05 -11.45
C PRO A 27 -9.26 6.19 -12.72
N GLN A 28 -8.63 6.60 -13.82
CA GLN A 28 -8.53 5.82 -15.06
C GLN A 28 -7.80 4.47 -14.88
N LEU A 29 -7.00 4.30 -13.83
CA LEU A 29 -6.34 3.03 -13.49
C LEU A 29 -7.25 2.08 -12.70
N THR A 30 -8.42 2.53 -12.26
CA THR A 30 -9.34 1.70 -11.46
C THR A 30 -9.70 0.37 -12.14
N PRO A 31 -10.01 0.29 -13.44
CA PRO A 31 -10.35 -0.99 -14.08
C PRO A 31 -9.22 -2.01 -14.00
N ILE A 32 -7.98 -1.60 -14.27
CA ILE A 32 -6.82 -2.49 -14.18
C ILE A 32 -6.48 -2.85 -12.73
N ARG A 33 -6.62 -1.90 -11.78
CA ARG A 33 -6.47 -2.18 -10.35
C ARG A 33 -7.46 -3.23 -9.86
N LYS A 34 -8.75 -3.13 -10.23
CA LYS A 34 -9.75 -4.14 -9.88
C LYS A 34 -9.36 -5.52 -10.38
N GLN A 35 -8.90 -5.61 -11.63
CA GLN A 35 -8.45 -6.88 -12.20
C GLN A 35 -7.24 -7.46 -11.47
N LEU A 36 -6.25 -6.63 -11.13
CA LEU A 36 -5.05 -7.07 -10.41
C LEU A 36 -5.36 -7.47 -8.97
N THR A 37 -6.14 -6.66 -8.25
CA THR A 37 -6.61 -6.97 -6.88
C THR A 37 -7.40 -8.27 -6.84
N HIS A 38 -8.30 -8.50 -7.80
CA HIS A 38 -9.05 -9.75 -7.88
C HIS A 38 -8.13 -10.95 -8.14
N LYS A 39 -7.18 -10.83 -9.08
CA LYS A 39 -6.17 -11.88 -9.32
C LYS A 39 -5.32 -12.15 -8.08
N TYR A 40 -4.89 -11.10 -7.39
CA TYR A 40 -4.11 -11.19 -6.16
C TYR A 40 -4.88 -11.98 -5.09
N ILE A 41 -6.13 -11.60 -4.80
CA ILE A 41 -7.00 -12.29 -3.83
C ILE A 41 -7.22 -13.75 -4.21
N ASN A 42 -7.47 -14.05 -5.48
CA ASN A 42 -7.65 -15.42 -5.94
C ASN A 42 -6.39 -16.28 -5.69
N ILE A 43 -5.19 -15.72 -5.89
CA ILE A 43 -3.93 -16.42 -5.59
C ILE A 43 -3.81 -16.69 -4.07
N LEU A 44 -4.18 -15.71 -3.23
CA LEU A 44 -4.18 -15.91 -1.78
C LEU A 44 -5.13 -17.04 -1.36
N GLN A 45 -6.34 -17.05 -1.91
CA GLN A 45 -7.37 -18.05 -1.60
C GLN A 45 -7.00 -19.46 -2.05
N LEU A 46 -6.27 -19.61 -3.16
CA LEU A 46 -5.76 -20.91 -3.59
C LEU A 46 -4.76 -21.50 -2.60
N GLY A 47 -4.06 -20.66 -1.83
CA GLY A 47 -3.22 -21.10 -0.71
C GLY A 47 -1.99 -21.92 -1.10
N ASP A 48 -1.59 -21.97 -2.38
CA ASP A 48 -0.43 -22.75 -2.80
C ASP A 48 0.86 -22.17 -2.20
N LYS A 49 1.43 -22.88 -1.22
CA LYS A 49 2.58 -22.44 -0.44
C LYS A 49 3.79 -22.08 -1.30
N LYS A 50 4.04 -22.81 -2.39
CA LYS A 50 5.18 -22.54 -3.29
C LYS A 50 4.98 -21.25 -4.06
N THR A 51 3.78 -21.02 -4.58
CA THR A 51 3.39 -19.78 -5.26
C THR A 51 3.45 -18.60 -4.31
N LEU A 52 2.87 -18.72 -3.11
CA LEU A 52 2.86 -17.64 -2.11
C LEU A 52 4.27 -17.31 -1.61
N SER A 53 5.09 -18.33 -1.33
CA SER A 53 6.51 -18.14 -0.97
C SER A 53 7.27 -17.37 -2.04
N LYS A 54 7.10 -17.74 -3.32
CA LYS A 54 7.74 -17.05 -4.44
C LYS A 54 7.21 -15.63 -4.62
N MET A 55 5.91 -15.44 -4.48
CA MET A 55 5.24 -14.14 -4.68
C MET A 55 5.64 -13.12 -3.62
N PHE A 56 5.70 -13.54 -2.35
CA PHE A 56 6.11 -12.67 -1.25
C PHE A 56 7.63 -12.58 -1.07
N GLY A 57 8.41 -13.49 -1.69
CA GLY A 57 9.84 -13.58 -1.47
C GLY A 57 10.22 -14.12 -0.08
N LEU A 58 9.28 -14.78 0.61
CA LEU A 58 9.42 -15.23 1.99
C LEU A 58 9.63 -16.75 2.07
N LYS A 59 10.44 -17.18 3.05
CA LYS A 59 10.70 -18.61 3.31
C LYS A 59 10.03 -19.12 4.59
N LYS A 60 9.78 -18.24 5.55
CA LYS A 60 9.15 -18.59 6.83
C LYS A 60 7.65 -18.75 6.64
N GLU A 61 7.12 -19.88 7.07
CA GLU A 61 5.71 -20.22 6.92
C GLU A 61 4.78 -19.30 7.72
N SER A 62 5.19 -18.87 8.91
CA SER A 62 4.47 -17.88 9.72
C SER A 62 4.23 -16.58 8.96
N ASP A 63 5.25 -16.11 8.24
CA ASP A 63 5.22 -14.83 7.55
C ASP A 63 4.37 -14.94 6.28
N ILE A 64 4.50 -16.06 5.55
CA ILE A 64 3.63 -16.38 4.41
C ILE A 64 2.16 -16.43 4.87
N LEU A 65 1.88 -17.13 5.98
CA LEU A 65 0.53 -17.25 6.53
C LEU A 65 -0.02 -15.86 6.89
N TYR A 66 0.75 -15.06 7.62
CA TYR A 66 0.39 -13.69 7.99
C TYR A 66 -0.11 -12.89 6.78
N TYR A 67 0.69 -12.79 5.71
CA TYR A 67 0.30 -12.02 4.51
C TYR A 67 -0.83 -12.67 3.71
N SER A 68 -0.90 -14.00 3.65
CA SER A 68 -1.94 -14.70 2.90
C SER A 68 -3.34 -14.61 3.52
N THR A 69 -3.42 -14.38 4.83
CA THR A 69 -4.69 -14.27 5.57
C THR A 69 -5.26 -12.85 5.62
N LYS A 70 -4.56 -11.86 5.06
CA LYS A 70 -4.97 -10.46 5.05
C LYS A 70 -6.13 -10.24 4.08
N ASP A 71 -7.20 -9.63 4.58
CA ASP A 71 -8.34 -9.23 3.75
C ASP A 71 -8.20 -7.76 3.36
N ILE A 72 -7.44 -7.52 2.31
CA ILE A 72 -7.15 -6.16 1.80
C ILE A 72 -8.39 -5.36 1.41
N VAL A 73 -9.54 -6.02 1.19
CA VAL A 73 -10.80 -5.35 0.81
C VAL A 73 -11.48 -4.75 2.03
N HIS A 74 -11.41 -5.44 3.17
CA HIS A 74 -12.09 -5.04 4.40
C HIS A 74 -11.14 -4.42 5.44
N GLU A 75 -9.85 -4.29 5.11
CA GLU A 75 -8.89 -3.65 5.99
C GLU A 75 -9.10 -2.15 6.14
N LEU A 76 -8.78 -1.67 7.34
CA LEU A 76 -8.70 -0.25 7.61
C LEU A 76 -7.46 0.35 6.95
N THR A 77 -7.62 1.56 6.47
CA THR A 77 -6.64 2.27 5.66
C THR A 77 -6.02 3.44 6.40
N MET A 78 -4.83 3.84 5.97
CA MET A 78 -4.18 5.10 6.33
C MET A 78 -3.52 5.70 5.10
N LYS A 79 -3.03 6.94 5.20
CA LYS A 79 -2.37 7.61 4.07
C LYS A 79 -1.16 6.80 3.60
N ALA A 80 -0.91 6.72 2.30
CA ALA A 80 0.20 5.98 1.73
C ALA A 80 1.55 6.42 2.35
N ILE A 81 1.74 7.73 2.58
CA ILE A 81 2.94 8.27 3.23
C ILE A 81 3.12 7.83 4.69
N GLN A 82 2.02 7.49 5.38
CA GLN A 82 2.04 6.98 6.75
C GLN A 82 2.10 5.45 6.79
N ARG A 83 1.58 4.77 5.76
CA ARG A 83 1.53 3.31 5.64
C ARG A 83 2.92 2.72 5.44
N TYR A 84 3.66 3.23 4.47
CA TYR A 84 5.01 2.72 4.16
C TYR A 84 6.03 3.18 5.21
N THR A 85 6.98 2.32 5.53
CA THR A 85 8.08 2.61 6.47
C THR A 85 9.44 2.44 5.82
N GLY A 86 10.51 2.82 6.52
CA GLY A 86 11.88 2.66 6.07
C GLY A 86 12.55 4.00 5.85
N VAL A 87 13.86 3.96 5.54
CA VAL A 87 14.76 5.11 5.67
C VAL A 87 14.21 6.41 5.08
N ALA A 88 13.71 6.39 3.84
CA ALA A 88 13.15 7.59 3.21
C ALA A 88 11.92 8.14 3.95
N PHE A 89 11.01 7.27 4.40
CA PHE A 89 9.80 7.65 5.13
C PHE A 89 10.13 8.13 6.55
N ASP A 90 11.13 7.53 7.18
CA ASP A 90 11.62 7.91 8.50
C ASP A 90 12.23 9.32 8.47
N TYR A 91 12.96 9.67 7.41
CA TYR A 91 13.51 11.03 7.23
C TYR A 91 12.47 12.08 6.81
N ILE A 92 11.41 11.68 6.09
CA ILE A 92 10.28 12.57 5.82
C ILE A 92 9.55 12.91 7.12
N ASP A 93 9.51 11.96 8.06
CA ASP A 93 8.94 12.11 9.39
C ASP A 93 7.56 12.80 9.38
N TYR A 94 6.70 12.34 8.47
CA TYR A 94 5.45 13.03 8.09
C TYR A 94 4.60 13.47 9.29
N ASN A 95 4.52 12.63 10.33
CA ASN A 95 3.67 12.89 11.49
C ASN A 95 4.17 14.04 12.39
N ASN A 96 5.47 14.36 12.33
CA ASN A 96 6.08 15.43 13.11
C ASN A 96 6.23 16.74 12.32
N GLN A 97 5.86 16.73 11.03
CA GLN A 97 5.83 17.94 10.20
C GLN A 97 4.64 18.83 10.54
N ASP A 98 4.78 20.13 10.30
CA ASP A 98 3.68 21.09 10.40
C ASP A 98 2.61 20.88 9.32
N SER A 99 1.45 21.52 9.48
CA SER A 99 0.30 21.35 8.58
C SER A 99 0.57 21.75 7.13
N ASP A 100 1.39 22.78 6.91
CA ASP A 100 1.68 23.29 5.57
C ASP A 100 2.60 22.32 4.84
N THR A 101 3.60 21.80 5.55
CA THR A 101 4.49 20.74 5.04
C THR A 101 3.74 19.45 4.76
N GLN A 102 2.85 19.01 5.66
CA GLN A 102 1.99 17.85 5.43
C GLN A 102 1.11 18.02 4.19
N THR A 103 0.47 19.19 4.04
CA THR A 103 -0.35 19.52 2.87
C THR A 103 0.48 19.54 1.59
N TYR A 104 1.72 20.03 1.66
CA TYR A 104 2.63 19.99 0.51
C TYR A 104 2.96 18.56 0.11
N ILE A 105 3.28 17.69 1.07
CA ILE A 105 3.59 16.28 0.84
C ILE A 105 2.38 15.57 0.24
N ASP A 106 1.21 15.71 0.86
CA ASP A 106 -0.07 15.16 0.39
C ASP A 106 -0.30 15.48 -1.09
N ASN A 107 -0.06 16.72 -1.49
CA ASN A 107 -0.35 17.16 -2.85
C ASN A 107 0.75 16.80 -3.86
N ASN A 108 2.01 16.67 -3.45
CA ASN A 108 3.15 16.66 -4.38
C ASN A 108 3.98 15.38 -4.38
N VAL A 109 3.82 14.50 -3.41
CA VAL A 109 4.52 13.21 -3.35
C VAL A 109 3.65 12.12 -3.95
N ILE A 110 4.24 11.35 -4.86
CA ILE A 110 3.63 10.18 -5.50
C ILE A 110 4.50 8.96 -5.16
N LEU A 111 3.86 7.92 -4.65
CA LEU A 111 4.49 6.68 -4.23
C LEU A 111 4.16 5.59 -5.25
N PHE A 112 5.14 4.77 -5.60
CA PHE A 112 4.89 3.55 -6.36
C PHE A 112 4.42 2.43 -5.41
N SER A 113 3.48 1.62 -5.88
CA SER A 113 2.94 0.44 -5.21
C SER A 113 2.89 -0.71 -6.21
N ASN A 114 3.39 -1.87 -5.81
CA ASN A 114 3.42 -3.04 -6.69
C ASN A 114 2.00 -3.53 -7.05
N LEU A 115 1.03 -3.40 -6.14
CA LEU A 115 -0.35 -3.82 -6.38
C LEU A 115 -1.21 -2.70 -6.97
N PHE A 116 -1.07 -1.48 -6.46
CA PHE A 116 -1.96 -0.36 -6.82
C PHE A 116 -1.38 0.60 -7.86
N GLY A 117 -0.13 0.41 -8.28
CA GLY A 117 0.56 1.33 -9.19
C GLY A 117 0.90 2.65 -8.51
N LEU A 118 0.53 3.77 -9.12
CA LEU A 118 0.84 5.11 -8.60
C LEU A 118 -0.17 5.53 -7.53
N LEU A 119 0.32 6.00 -6.39
CA LEU A 119 -0.47 6.50 -5.27
C LEU A 119 -0.06 7.94 -4.96
N ARG A 120 -1.01 8.80 -4.60
CA ARG A 120 -0.70 10.08 -3.96
C ARG A 120 -0.39 9.85 -2.48
N ALA A 121 0.42 10.71 -1.87
CA ALA A 121 0.80 10.56 -0.46
C ALA A 121 -0.37 10.43 0.51
N ASP A 122 -1.49 11.11 0.26
CA ASP A 122 -2.71 11.07 1.05
C ASP A 122 -3.70 9.96 0.65
N ASP A 123 -3.42 9.19 -0.43
CA ASP A 123 -4.26 8.07 -0.81
C ASP A 123 -4.35 7.06 0.34
N LYS A 124 -5.57 6.65 0.66
CA LYS A 124 -5.85 5.74 1.77
C LYS A 124 -5.75 4.29 1.30
N ILE A 125 -4.74 3.56 1.78
CA ILE A 125 -4.46 2.17 1.38
C ILE A 125 -4.45 1.19 2.56
N PRO A 126 -4.84 -0.09 2.33
CA PRO A 126 -4.68 -1.17 3.30
C PRO A 126 -3.19 -1.53 3.48
N GLU A 127 -2.91 -2.49 4.34
CA GLU A 127 -1.56 -3.07 4.45
C GLU A 127 -1.21 -3.93 3.21
#